data_AF-A0AAU2NY65-F1
#
_entry.id   AF-A0AAU2NY65-F1
#
_cell.length_a   1.000
_cell.length_b   1.000
_cell.length_c   1.000
_cell.angle_alpha   90.00
_cell.angle_beta   90.00
_cell.angle_gamma   90.00
#
_symmetry.space_group_name_H-M   'P 1'
#
loop_
_entity.id
_entity.type
_entity.pdbx_description
1 polymer ?
#
loop_
_entity_poly.entity_id
_entity_poly.type
_entity_poly.pdbx_seq_one_letter_code
_entity_poly.pdbx_strand_id
1 'polypeptide(L)'
;MLAALFQFRIATAEQLRRLRDQGLVAELVLPQSGRAKGWFLAEHGARIAGAFPELAGIPAPRLPGDETAFKYTLWHQPAVLRTHLAFLDDARARGDGYGPFDFIPEVTHRFAEGREGREGTVCPDRLLYYGVPAPESTVRLRAFVEVDRGTMGAERLASKLNAYARYWSTKMLPAGMRAGTIEAEQGGRVPLWERRYTRFPRLLFVLTGTGQTGFHNRVGQLQLHAGDRHVAKMPATVPAAAASLADLEEHGPGGAVWYPLTDHDAEPRGFHELTVPGRAHRPDVLTLMAAPSAWRDGSDTWPPAGPVGHSAT
;
A
#
# COMPACT_ATOMS: atom_id res chain seq x y z
N MET A 1 21.66 8.50 20.95
CA MET A 1 20.56 7.84 20.20
C MET A 1 19.50 7.24 21.11
N LEU A 2 19.84 6.36 22.07
CA LEU A 2 18.91 5.79 23.07
C LEU A 2 18.16 6.85 23.91
N ALA A 3 18.85 7.91 24.36
CA ALA A 3 18.21 8.99 25.12
C ALA A 3 17.19 9.80 24.29
N ALA A 4 17.46 10.01 22.99
CA ALA A 4 16.55 10.71 22.08
C ALA A 4 15.31 9.87 21.72
N LEU A 5 15.49 8.56 21.49
CA LEU A 5 14.38 7.60 21.33
C LEU A 5 13.52 7.49 22.61
N PHE A 6 14.14 7.56 23.79
CA PHE A 6 13.45 7.53 25.07
C PHE A 6 12.68 8.83 25.35
N GLN A 7 13.28 9.99 25.08
CA GLN A 7 12.62 11.30 25.18
C GLN A 7 11.46 11.44 24.17
N PHE A 8 11.61 10.94 22.95
CA PHE A 8 10.53 10.93 21.96
C PHE A 8 9.36 10.05 22.43
N ARG A 9 9.64 8.85 22.98
CA ARG A 9 8.60 8.00 23.60
C ARG A 9 7.86 8.68 24.76
N ILE A 10 8.56 9.42 25.62
CA ILE A 10 7.94 10.12 26.75
C ILE A 10 7.07 11.28 26.25
N ALA A 11 7.58 12.10 25.33
CA ALA A 11 6.84 13.24 24.76
C ALA A 11 5.58 12.77 24.03
N THR A 12 5.66 11.69 23.25
CA THR A 12 4.49 11.09 22.59
C THR A 12 3.49 10.54 23.62
N ALA A 13 3.95 9.85 24.67
CA ALA A 13 3.06 9.32 25.71
C ALA A 13 2.40 10.42 26.56
N GLU A 14 3.07 11.55 26.80
CA GLU A 14 2.48 12.72 27.44
C GLU A 14 1.43 13.38 26.57
N GLN A 15 1.72 13.56 25.28
CA GLN A 15 0.76 14.10 24.32
C GLN A 15 -0.49 13.23 24.23
N LEU A 16 -0.32 11.91 24.13
CA LEU A 16 -1.44 10.96 24.08
C LEU A 16 -2.26 10.95 25.39
N ARG A 17 -1.61 11.08 26.55
CA ARG A 17 -2.31 11.25 27.83
C ARG A 17 -3.13 12.54 27.85
N ARG A 18 -2.58 13.68 27.41
CA ARG A 18 -3.32 14.95 27.32
C ARG A 18 -4.53 14.85 26.40
N LEU A 19 -4.36 14.24 25.22
CA LEU A 19 -5.47 14.03 24.28
C LEU A 19 -6.55 13.11 24.87
N ARG A 20 -6.17 12.13 25.67
CA ARG A 20 -7.11 11.24 26.36
C ARG A 20 -7.86 11.98 27.46
N ASP A 21 -7.17 12.81 28.24
CA ASP A 21 -7.80 13.61 29.29
C ASP A 21 -8.79 14.65 28.70
N GLN A 22 -8.61 15.02 27.43
CA GLN A 22 -9.55 15.83 26.64
C GLN A 22 -10.66 15.00 25.96
N GLY A 23 -10.69 13.68 26.13
CA GLY A 23 -11.67 12.79 25.50
C GLY A 23 -11.51 12.64 23.98
N LEU A 24 -10.36 12.99 23.41
CA LEU A 24 -10.09 12.92 21.97
C LEU A 24 -9.56 11.54 21.55
N VAL A 25 -8.82 10.88 22.42
CA VAL A 25 -8.33 9.52 22.20
C VAL A 25 -8.69 8.62 23.38
N ALA A 26 -8.80 7.33 23.12
CA ALA A 26 -8.91 6.30 24.13
C ALA A 26 -7.71 5.36 24.05
N GLU A 27 -7.45 4.64 25.15
CA GLU A 27 -6.41 3.63 25.22
C GLU A 27 -7.00 2.28 25.57
N LEU A 28 -6.31 1.22 25.17
CA LEU A 28 -6.53 -0.12 25.67
C LEU A 28 -5.20 -0.84 25.83
N VAL A 29 -5.18 -1.89 26.63
CA VAL A 29 -4.03 -2.78 26.70
C VAL A 29 -4.16 -3.83 25.59
N LEU A 30 -3.13 -3.93 24.75
CA LEU A 30 -3.08 -4.93 23.68
C LEU A 30 -2.91 -6.33 24.30
N PRO A 31 -3.73 -7.33 23.92
CA PRO A 31 -3.55 -8.70 24.36
C PRO A 31 -2.15 -9.23 24.01
N GLN A 32 -1.56 -10.06 24.88
CA GLN A 32 -0.29 -10.76 24.64
C GLN A 32 0.94 -9.85 24.38
N SER A 33 0.85 -8.55 24.70
CA SER A 33 1.88 -7.55 24.40
C SER A 33 2.67 -7.05 25.62
N GLY A 34 2.53 -7.72 26.77
CA GLY A 34 3.28 -7.34 27.98
C GLY A 34 2.96 -5.94 28.51
N ARG A 35 1.69 -5.49 28.40
CA ARG A 35 1.15 -4.15 28.78
C ARG A 35 1.34 -3.04 27.74
N ALA A 36 1.70 -3.35 26.49
CA ALA A 36 1.69 -2.33 25.45
C ALA A 36 0.27 -1.77 25.26
N LYS A 37 0.17 -0.46 25.03
CA LYS A 37 -1.09 0.24 24.85
C LYS A 37 -1.37 0.51 23.39
N GLY A 38 -2.57 0.18 22.94
CA GLY A 38 -3.14 0.66 21.69
C GLY A 38 -3.88 1.97 21.94
N TRP A 39 -3.65 2.97 21.09
CA TRP A 39 -4.32 4.28 21.15
C TRP A 39 -5.22 4.44 19.93
N PHE A 40 -6.39 5.03 20.13
CA PHE A 40 -7.36 5.23 19.05
C PHE A 40 -8.20 6.47 19.26
N LEU A 41 -8.76 7.02 18.18
CA LEU A 41 -9.67 8.17 18.27
C LEU A 41 -10.95 7.76 19.01
N ALA A 42 -11.31 8.52 20.03
CA ALA A 42 -12.65 8.47 20.59
C ALA A 42 -13.63 9.16 19.63
N GLU A 43 -14.94 8.98 19.83
CA GLU A 43 -15.96 9.57 18.96
C GLU A 43 -15.81 11.10 18.82
N HIS A 44 -15.51 11.78 19.92
CA HIS A 44 -15.26 13.21 19.90
C HIS A 44 -14.02 13.58 19.07
N GLY A 45 -12.90 12.87 19.25
CA GLY A 45 -11.68 13.08 18.47
C GLY A 45 -11.86 12.77 16.99
N ALA A 46 -12.63 11.73 16.64
CA ALA A 46 -12.96 11.42 15.25
C ALA A 46 -13.78 12.53 14.58
N ARG A 47 -14.73 13.15 15.29
CA ARG A 47 -15.46 14.32 14.79
C ARG A 47 -14.55 15.52 14.53
N ILE A 48 -13.63 15.82 15.46
CA ILE A 48 -12.68 16.93 15.30
C ILE A 48 -11.72 16.64 14.14
N ALA A 49 -11.14 15.45 14.08
CA ALA A 49 -10.25 15.05 12.99
C ALA A 49 -10.95 15.12 11.63
N GLY A 50 -12.24 14.77 11.56
CA GLY A 50 -13.04 14.90 10.34
C GLY A 50 -13.20 16.33 9.83
N ALA A 51 -12.94 17.35 10.66
CA ALA A 51 -12.94 18.75 10.24
C ALA A 51 -11.58 19.24 9.72
N PHE A 52 -10.53 18.43 9.79
CA PHE A 52 -9.19 18.81 9.33
C PHE A 52 -9.15 18.84 7.79
N PRO A 53 -8.69 19.95 7.17
CA PRO A 53 -8.57 20.05 5.72
C PRO A 53 -7.70 18.93 5.12
N GLU A 54 -6.66 18.51 5.83
CA GLU A 54 -5.73 17.46 5.42
C GLU A 54 -6.39 16.08 5.33
N LEU A 55 -7.50 15.88 6.05
CA LEU A 55 -8.29 14.65 6.04
C LEU A 55 -9.55 14.75 5.17
N ALA A 56 -9.73 15.87 4.45
CA ALA A 56 -10.86 16.05 3.56
C ALA A 56 -10.91 14.94 2.49
N GLY A 57 -12.04 14.23 2.42
CA GLY A 57 -12.23 13.13 1.48
C GLY A 57 -11.69 11.77 1.95
N ILE A 58 -11.05 11.69 3.12
CA ILE A 58 -10.74 10.42 3.79
C ILE A 58 -11.96 10.02 4.63
N PRO A 59 -12.58 8.84 4.38
CA PRO A 59 -13.69 8.39 5.18
C PRO A 59 -13.28 8.29 6.66
N ALA A 60 -14.07 8.89 7.55
CA ALA A 60 -13.86 8.70 8.98
C ALA A 60 -13.96 7.19 9.29
N PRO A 61 -13.00 6.62 10.03
CA PRO A 61 -13.05 5.20 10.38
C PRO A 61 -14.33 4.94 11.17
N ARG A 62 -15.02 3.83 10.87
CA ARG A 62 -16.13 3.40 11.71
C ARG A 62 -15.55 3.01 13.05
N LEU A 63 -15.82 3.81 14.07
CA LEU A 63 -15.44 3.46 15.43
C LEU A 63 -16.30 2.26 15.85
N PRO A 64 -15.68 1.16 16.31
CA PRO A 64 -16.37 0.07 16.99
C PRO A 64 -17.24 0.65 18.12
N GLY A 65 -18.52 0.28 18.11
CA GLY A 65 -19.51 0.81 19.06
C GLY A 65 -19.24 0.44 20.52
N ASP A 66 -18.31 -0.51 20.77
CA ASP A 66 -17.84 -0.87 22.10
C ASP A 66 -16.34 -1.26 22.11
N GLU A 67 -15.74 -1.26 23.30
CA GLU A 67 -14.32 -1.56 23.54
C GLU A 67 -13.94 -3.01 23.17
N THR A 68 -14.89 -3.95 23.23
CA THR A 68 -14.66 -5.37 22.93
C THR A 68 -14.55 -5.60 21.43
N ALA A 69 -15.44 -5.00 20.65
CA ALA A 69 -15.36 -4.97 19.19
C ALA A 69 -14.07 -4.27 18.73
N PHE A 70 -13.66 -3.21 19.44
CA PHE A 70 -12.38 -2.54 19.19
C PHE A 70 -11.17 -3.44 19.44
N LYS A 71 -11.21 -4.28 20.49
CA LYS A 71 -10.15 -5.26 20.74
C LYS A 71 -9.93 -6.19 19.56
N TYR A 72 -10.96 -6.60 18.82
CA TYR A 72 -10.78 -7.50 17.67
C TYR A 72 -10.17 -6.82 16.44
N THR A 73 -10.45 -5.53 16.20
CA THR A 73 -9.87 -4.81 15.05
C THR A 73 -8.37 -4.57 15.24
N LEU A 74 -7.93 -4.32 16.48
CA LEU A 74 -6.54 -4.07 16.83
C LEU A 74 -5.57 -5.22 16.64
N TRP A 75 -6.04 -6.45 16.45
CA TRP A 75 -5.13 -7.56 16.21
C TRP A 75 -4.48 -7.39 14.82
N HIS A 76 -5.22 -6.81 13.89
CA HIS A 76 -4.81 -6.58 12.51
C HIS A 76 -4.13 -5.23 12.30
N GLN A 77 -4.59 -4.16 12.96
CA GLN A 77 -4.09 -2.79 12.74
C GLN A 77 -2.57 -2.60 12.94
N PRO A 78 -1.88 -3.22 13.91
CA PRO A 78 -0.43 -3.10 14.06
C PRO A 78 0.33 -3.63 12.85
N ALA A 79 -0.12 -4.73 12.24
CA ALA A 79 0.52 -5.27 11.03
C ALA A 79 0.33 -4.30 9.85
N VAL A 80 -0.84 -3.67 9.75
CA VAL A 80 -1.12 -2.63 8.76
C VAL A 80 -0.25 -1.40 8.97
N LEU A 81 -0.12 -0.93 10.22
CA LEU A 81 0.74 0.21 10.54
C LEU A 81 2.22 -0.10 10.26
N ARG A 82 2.70 -1.29 10.62
CA ARG A 82 4.07 -1.73 10.30
C ARG A 82 4.32 -1.76 8.79
N THR A 83 3.33 -2.23 8.02
CA THR A 83 3.37 -2.14 6.55
C THR A 83 3.52 -0.69 6.08
N HIS A 84 2.71 0.23 6.61
CA HIS A 84 2.81 1.66 6.29
C HIS A 84 4.20 2.24 6.58
N LEU A 85 4.74 1.93 7.76
CA LEU A 85 6.05 2.42 8.19
C LEU A 85 7.18 1.90 7.31
N ALA A 86 7.13 0.64 6.88
CA ALA A 86 8.11 0.09 5.93
C ALA A 86 8.11 0.87 4.59
N PHE A 87 6.92 1.23 4.06
CA PHE A 87 6.82 2.09 2.88
C PHE A 87 7.32 3.52 3.14
N LEU A 88 7.02 4.07 4.32
CA LEU A 88 7.43 5.42 4.67
C LEU A 88 8.94 5.57 4.83
N ASP A 89 9.58 4.59 5.44
CA ASP A 89 11.02 4.62 5.67
C ASP A 89 11.79 4.39 4.36
N ASP A 90 11.37 3.44 3.51
CA ASP A 90 11.97 3.23 2.18
C ASP A 90 11.77 4.42 1.25
N ALA A 91 10.57 5.01 1.22
CA ALA A 91 10.31 6.20 0.42
C ALA A 91 11.19 7.38 0.83
N ARG A 92 11.35 7.61 2.15
CA ARG A 92 12.26 8.66 2.66
C ARG A 92 13.70 8.40 2.27
N ALA A 93 14.17 7.16 2.37
CA ALA A 93 15.53 6.78 1.97
C ALA A 93 15.77 7.02 0.46
N ARG A 94 14.73 6.84 -0.36
CA ARG A 94 14.77 7.02 -1.83
C ARG A 94 14.47 8.44 -2.31
N GLY A 95 13.95 9.30 -1.43
CA GLY A 95 13.43 10.63 -1.83
C GLY A 95 12.11 10.56 -2.59
N ASP A 96 11.37 9.45 -2.46
CA ASP A 96 10.07 9.26 -3.09
C ASP A 96 8.94 10.01 -2.35
N GLY A 97 7.89 10.36 -3.10
CA GLY A 97 6.69 10.97 -2.58
C GLY A 97 5.78 9.96 -1.88
N TYR A 98 5.94 9.82 -0.57
CA TYR A 98 5.04 9.04 0.27
C TYR A 98 5.00 9.61 1.69
N GLY A 99 3.80 9.90 2.19
CA GLY A 99 3.58 10.53 3.48
C GLY A 99 2.55 9.81 4.36
N PRO A 100 2.32 10.32 5.58
CA PRO A 100 1.41 9.71 6.55
C PRO A 100 -0.04 9.56 6.09
N PHE A 101 -0.47 10.33 5.09
CA PHE A 101 -1.85 10.31 4.55
C PHE A 101 -2.00 9.51 3.26
N ASP A 102 -0.91 8.92 2.77
CA ASP A 102 -0.90 8.17 1.50
C ASP A 102 -1.27 6.69 1.65
N PHE A 103 -1.68 6.27 2.86
CA PHE A 103 -2.11 4.90 3.17
C PHE A 103 -3.51 4.89 3.78
N ILE A 104 -4.50 5.07 2.90
CA ILE A 104 -5.87 5.39 3.27
C ILE A 104 -6.63 4.12 3.74
N PRO A 105 -7.35 4.17 4.88
CA PRO A 105 -8.14 3.05 5.39
C PRO A 105 -9.39 2.72 4.55
N GLU A 106 -9.65 1.41 4.41
CA GLU A 106 -10.99 0.81 4.25
C GLU A 106 -11.91 1.48 3.22
N VAL A 107 -11.38 1.75 2.03
CA VAL A 107 -12.19 2.31 0.93
C VAL A 107 -13.10 1.21 0.41
N THR A 108 -14.38 1.24 0.82
CA THR A 108 -15.38 0.28 0.34
C THR A 108 -15.78 0.57 -1.11
N HIS A 109 -15.59 -0.41 -1.99
CA HIS A 109 -16.02 -0.40 -3.39
C HIS A 109 -17.22 -1.32 -3.55
N ARG A 110 -18.41 -0.74 -3.74
CA ARG A 110 -19.64 -1.49 -4.04
C ARG A 110 -19.82 -1.64 -5.54
N PHE A 111 -20.26 -2.80 -5.98
CA PHE A 111 -20.54 -3.08 -7.38
C PHE A 111 -21.72 -4.05 -7.50
N ALA A 112 -22.41 -4.03 -8.64
CA ALA A 112 -23.47 -4.98 -8.96
C ALA A 112 -23.09 -5.70 -10.25
N GLU A 113 -23.25 -7.02 -10.27
CA GLU A 113 -22.83 -7.87 -11.39
C GLU A 113 -24.01 -8.61 -12.02
N GLY A 114 -23.99 -8.68 -13.36
CA GLY A 114 -24.87 -9.53 -14.16
C GLY A 114 -26.34 -9.12 -14.17
N ARG A 115 -27.15 -9.96 -14.82
CA ARG A 115 -28.58 -9.72 -15.08
C ARG A 115 -29.46 -9.70 -13.85
N GLU A 116 -29.02 -10.37 -12.78
CA GLU A 116 -29.73 -10.45 -11.50
C GLU A 116 -29.24 -9.38 -10.51
N GLY A 117 -28.29 -8.52 -10.89
CA GLY A 117 -27.80 -7.44 -10.05
C GLY A 117 -27.13 -7.92 -8.75
N ARG A 118 -26.40 -9.04 -8.80
CA ARG A 118 -25.73 -9.60 -7.62
C ARG A 118 -24.76 -8.57 -7.05
N GLU A 119 -25.07 -8.07 -5.87
CA GLU A 119 -24.22 -7.10 -5.20
C GLU A 119 -22.91 -7.74 -4.72
N GLY A 120 -21.83 -7.00 -4.92
CA GLY A 120 -20.50 -7.33 -4.47
C GLY A 120 -19.88 -6.13 -3.76
N THR A 121 -18.93 -6.43 -2.87
CA THR A 121 -18.16 -5.40 -2.20
C THR A 121 -16.70 -5.83 -2.13
N VAL A 122 -15.81 -4.90 -2.43
CA VAL A 122 -14.37 -5.02 -2.21
C VAL A 122 -13.96 -3.91 -1.25
N CYS A 123 -13.30 -4.28 -0.17
CA CYS A 123 -12.76 -3.33 0.81
C CYS A 123 -11.32 -3.74 1.07
N PRO A 124 -10.33 -3.15 0.37
CA PRO A 124 -8.94 -3.34 0.74
C PRO A 124 -8.73 -2.91 2.18
N ASP A 125 -7.85 -3.60 2.89
CA ASP A 125 -7.41 -3.13 4.20
C ASP A 125 -6.87 -1.69 4.03
N ARG A 126 -6.07 -1.43 2.98
CA ARG A 126 -5.55 -0.09 2.66
C ARG A 126 -5.47 0.22 1.17
N LEU A 127 -5.67 1.49 0.84
CA LEU A 127 -5.34 2.06 -0.46
C LEU A 127 -4.09 2.93 -0.35
N LEU A 128 -3.05 2.52 -1.05
CA LEU A 128 -1.75 3.17 -1.11
C LEU A 128 -1.66 4.12 -2.30
N TYR A 129 -1.19 5.34 -2.08
CA TYR A 129 -0.73 6.29 -3.09
C TYR A 129 0.78 6.44 -2.95
N TYR A 130 1.53 6.49 -4.04
CA TYR A 130 2.99 6.60 -3.99
C TYR A 130 3.47 7.35 -5.22
N GLY A 131 4.36 8.32 -5.04
CA GLY A 131 4.96 9.12 -6.10
C GLY A 131 6.43 8.79 -6.26
N VAL A 132 6.85 8.42 -7.46
CA VAL A 132 8.27 8.27 -7.80
C VAL A 132 8.69 9.51 -8.59
N PRO A 133 9.65 10.31 -8.11
CA PRO A 133 10.19 11.45 -8.86
C PRO A 133 10.78 10.97 -10.20
N ALA A 134 10.52 11.72 -11.26
CA ALA A 134 11.14 11.58 -12.57
C ALA A 134 11.64 12.97 -13.03
N PRO A 135 12.60 13.06 -13.97
CA PRO A 135 13.26 14.32 -14.33
C PRO A 135 12.32 15.49 -14.65
N GLU A 136 11.17 15.21 -15.25
CA GLU A 136 10.18 16.22 -15.66
C GLU A 136 8.77 15.95 -15.10
N SER A 137 8.59 14.90 -14.29
CA SER A 137 7.27 14.51 -13.82
C SER A 137 7.30 13.65 -12.55
N THR A 138 6.15 13.15 -12.11
CA THR A 138 6.06 12.17 -11.03
C THR A 138 5.26 10.98 -11.51
N VAL A 139 5.85 9.79 -11.43
CA VAL A 139 5.13 8.56 -11.71
C VAL A 139 4.27 8.23 -10.49
N ARG A 140 2.95 8.23 -10.67
CA ARG A 140 1.99 7.93 -9.62
C ARG A 140 1.63 6.45 -9.61
N LEU A 141 2.00 5.79 -8.54
CA LEU A 141 1.73 4.39 -8.24
C LEU A 141 0.57 4.28 -7.24
N ARG A 142 -0.27 3.26 -7.42
CA ARG A 142 -1.38 2.95 -6.51
C ARG A 142 -1.45 1.46 -6.24
N ALA A 143 -1.80 1.09 -5.02
CA ALA A 143 -2.03 -0.30 -4.66
C ALA A 143 -3.20 -0.47 -3.69
N PHE A 144 -4.02 -1.49 -3.92
CA PHE A 144 -4.82 -2.11 -2.89
C PHE A 144 -3.92 -3.06 -2.10
N VAL A 145 -3.82 -2.83 -0.79
CA VAL A 145 -2.98 -3.60 0.11
C VAL A 145 -3.87 -4.40 1.06
N GLU A 146 -3.63 -5.70 1.08
CA GLU A 146 -4.28 -6.67 1.95
C GLU A 146 -3.23 -7.21 2.92
N VAL A 147 -3.47 -7.08 4.22
CA VAL A 147 -2.55 -7.53 5.26
C VAL A 147 -3.10 -8.80 5.90
N ASP A 148 -2.34 -9.88 5.83
CA ASP A 148 -2.82 -11.17 6.27
C ASP A 148 -1.91 -11.81 7.31
N ARG A 149 -2.45 -11.95 8.53
CA ARG A 149 -1.73 -12.49 9.68
C ARG A 149 -1.73 -14.01 9.78
N GLY A 150 -2.22 -14.71 8.76
CA GLY A 150 -2.30 -16.17 8.77
C GLY A 150 -3.40 -16.73 9.66
N THR A 151 -4.25 -15.88 10.24
CA THR A 151 -5.38 -16.31 11.08
C THR A 151 -6.61 -16.70 10.26
N MET A 152 -6.61 -16.45 8.95
CA MET A 152 -7.69 -16.81 8.04
C MET A 152 -7.27 -18.00 7.17
N GLY A 153 -8.19 -18.95 6.97
CA GLY A 153 -7.99 -20.07 6.04
C GLY A 153 -7.77 -19.59 4.60
N ALA A 154 -7.06 -20.41 3.82
CA ALA A 154 -6.69 -20.13 2.42
C ALA A 154 -7.88 -19.68 1.55
N GLU A 155 -9.02 -20.34 1.70
CA GLU A 155 -10.26 -20.03 0.96
C GLU A 155 -10.76 -18.59 1.13
N ARG A 156 -10.54 -17.98 2.30
CA ARG A 156 -10.92 -16.58 2.52
C ARG A 156 -10.01 -15.61 1.78
N LEU A 157 -8.73 -15.95 1.64
CA LEU A 157 -7.76 -15.17 0.88
C LEU A 157 -8.04 -15.29 -0.63
N ALA A 158 -8.36 -16.50 -1.10
CA ALA A 158 -8.86 -16.74 -2.45
C ALA A 158 -10.14 -15.95 -2.76
N SER A 159 -11.07 -15.91 -1.80
CA SER A 159 -12.32 -15.15 -1.91
C SER A 159 -12.07 -13.64 -2.08
N LYS A 160 -11.05 -13.07 -1.39
CA LYS A 160 -10.65 -11.67 -1.60
C LYS A 160 -10.15 -11.47 -3.03
N LEU A 161 -9.24 -12.33 -3.52
CA LEU A 161 -8.69 -12.23 -4.87
C LEU A 161 -9.79 -12.33 -5.95
N ASN A 162 -10.74 -13.26 -5.77
CA ASN A 162 -11.91 -13.38 -6.65
C ASN A 162 -12.81 -12.13 -6.60
N ALA A 163 -13.03 -11.54 -5.42
CA ALA A 163 -13.79 -10.29 -5.30
C ALA A 163 -13.12 -9.14 -6.07
N TYR A 164 -11.78 -9.02 -6.03
CA TYR A 164 -11.05 -8.05 -6.86
C TYR A 164 -11.23 -8.31 -8.34
N ALA A 165 -11.13 -9.57 -8.78
CA ALA A 165 -11.31 -9.93 -10.19
C ALA A 165 -12.71 -9.56 -10.70
N ARG A 166 -13.74 -9.79 -9.89
CA ARG A 166 -15.13 -9.38 -10.18
C ARG A 166 -15.28 -7.86 -10.22
N TYR A 167 -14.68 -7.14 -9.27
CA TYR A 167 -14.71 -5.68 -9.27
C TYR A 167 -13.99 -5.09 -10.50
N TRP A 168 -12.84 -5.66 -10.87
CA TRP A 168 -12.06 -5.27 -12.05
C TRP A 168 -12.84 -5.47 -13.36
N SER A 169 -13.61 -6.56 -13.47
CA SER A 169 -14.38 -6.90 -14.67
C SER A 169 -15.76 -6.22 -14.73
N THR A 170 -16.27 -5.71 -13.61
CA THR A 170 -17.59 -5.09 -13.55
C THR A 170 -17.61 -3.79 -14.35
N LYS A 171 -18.58 -3.67 -15.26
CA LYS A 171 -18.77 -2.50 -16.12
C LYS A 171 -19.83 -1.56 -15.56
N MET A 172 -19.74 -0.28 -15.93
CA MET A 172 -20.78 0.69 -15.61
C MET A 172 -22.09 0.36 -16.33
N LEU A 173 -23.20 0.46 -15.61
CA LEU A 173 -24.53 0.50 -16.21
C LEU A 173 -24.83 1.92 -16.70
N PRO A 174 -25.33 2.11 -17.94
CA PRO A 174 -25.80 3.41 -18.41
C PRO A 174 -26.88 4.01 -17.49
N ALA A 175 -26.89 5.34 -17.35
CA ALA A 175 -27.87 6.03 -16.52
C ALA A 175 -29.31 5.76 -16.99
N GLY A 176 -30.22 5.47 -16.04
CA GLY A 176 -31.61 5.12 -16.33
C GLY A 176 -31.84 3.64 -16.70
N MET A 177 -30.78 2.85 -16.83
CA MET A 177 -30.86 1.44 -17.23
C MET A 177 -30.78 0.53 -16.00
N ARG A 178 -31.70 -0.44 -15.91
CA ARG A 178 -31.65 -1.48 -14.88
C ARG A 178 -30.61 -2.53 -15.25
N ALA A 179 -29.88 -3.05 -14.27
CA ALA A 179 -29.03 -4.22 -14.45
C ALA A 179 -29.86 -5.35 -15.09
N GLY A 180 -29.34 -5.97 -16.15
CA GLY A 180 -29.97 -7.15 -16.77
C GLY A 180 -30.85 -6.98 -18.00
N THR A 181 -30.81 -5.82 -18.64
CA THR A 181 -31.26 -5.69 -20.03
C THR A 181 -30.13 -6.06 -21.00
N ILE A 182 -30.47 -6.56 -22.19
CA ILE A 182 -29.50 -6.86 -23.27
C ILE A 182 -28.68 -5.60 -23.61
N GLU A 183 -29.32 -4.44 -23.57
CA GLU A 183 -28.70 -3.14 -23.81
C GLU A 183 -27.74 -2.71 -22.69
N ALA A 184 -27.93 -3.14 -21.44
CA ALA A 184 -27.01 -2.86 -20.34
C ALA A 184 -25.72 -3.69 -20.46
N GLU A 185 -25.85 -4.95 -20.90
CA GLU A 185 -24.73 -5.85 -21.17
C GLU A 185 -23.90 -5.39 -22.39
N GLN A 186 -24.55 -4.77 -23.38
CA GLN A 186 -23.90 -4.20 -24.55
C GLN A 186 -23.43 -2.74 -24.35
N GLY A 187 -24.06 -1.99 -23.45
CA GLY A 187 -23.89 -0.54 -23.26
C GLY A 187 -22.83 -0.13 -22.24
N GLY A 188 -22.48 -1.01 -21.29
CA GLY A 188 -21.33 -0.79 -20.41
C GLY A 188 -20.02 -0.96 -21.19
N ARG A 189 -19.42 0.14 -21.68
CA ARG A 189 -18.09 0.08 -22.34
C ARG A 189 -16.93 0.30 -21.38
N VAL A 190 -17.18 0.98 -20.26
CA VAL A 190 -16.15 1.43 -19.33
C VAL A 190 -16.24 0.63 -18.01
N PRO A 191 -15.12 0.05 -17.52
CA PRO A 191 -15.07 -0.58 -16.21
C PRO A 191 -15.47 0.38 -15.07
N LEU A 192 -16.18 -0.13 -14.07
CA LEU A 192 -16.71 0.67 -12.95
C LEU A 192 -15.60 1.41 -12.17
N TRP A 193 -14.43 0.79 -12.05
CA TRP A 193 -13.30 1.33 -11.32
C TRP A 193 -12.67 2.56 -11.98
N GLU A 194 -12.87 2.76 -13.29
CA GLU A 194 -12.31 3.92 -14.03
C GLU A 194 -12.91 5.25 -13.56
N ARG A 195 -14.06 5.23 -12.89
CA ARG A 195 -14.62 6.42 -12.22
C ARG A 195 -13.71 6.98 -11.12
N ARG A 196 -12.88 6.13 -10.52
CA ARG A 196 -12.09 6.45 -9.33
C ARG A 196 -10.60 6.41 -9.62
N TYR A 197 -10.16 5.60 -10.57
CA TYR A 197 -8.75 5.38 -10.85
C TYR A 197 -8.46 5.44 -12.34
N THR A 198 -7.42 6.20 -12.73
CA THR A 198 -6.92 6.25 -14.10
C THR A 198 -6.36 4.90 -14.58
N ARG A 199 -5.88 4.09 -13.65
CA ARG A 199 -5.44 2.69 -13.84
C ARG A 199 -5.86 1.91 -12.61
N PHE A 200 -6.26 0.66 -12.79
CA PHE A 200 -6.61 -0.19 -11.66
C PHE A 200 -5.42 -0.30 -10.68
N PRO A 201 -5.60 -0.08 -9.38
CA PRO A 201 -4.53 -0.21 -8.39
C PRO A 201 -3.91 -1.62 -8.40
N ARG A 202 -2.59 -1.70 -8.18
CA ARG A 202 -1.91 -2.99 -7.99
C ARG A 202 -2.52 -3.76 -6.82
N LEU A 203 -2.37 -5.08 -6.79
CA LEU A 203 -2.80 -5.89 -5.65
C LEU A 203 -1.57 -6.37 -4.87
N LEU A 204 -1.44 -5.93 -3.62
CA LEU A 204 -0.34 -6.31 -2.75
C LEU A 204 -0.87 -7.08 -1.55
N PHE A 205 -0.33 -8.28 -1.34
CA PHE A 205 -0.60 -9.08 -0.16
C PHE A 205 0.60 -9.06 0.78
N VAL A 206 0.43 -8.51 1.98
CA VAL A 206 1.47 -8.47 3.01
C VAL A 206 1.18 -9.52 4.06
N LEU A 207 2.03 -10.53 4.11
CA LEU A 207 1.82 -11.73 4.92
C LEU A 207 2.64 -11.67 6.21
N THR A 208 2.06 -12.08 7.34
CA THR A 208 2.77 -12.11 8.62
C THR A 208 2.23 -13.22 9.53
N GLY A 209 2.92 -13.51 10.63
CA GLY A 209 2.44 -14.40 11.69
C GLY A 209 2.50 -15.91 11.39
N THR A 210 3.12 -16.35 10.30
CA THR A 210 3.11 -17.77 9.86
C THR A 210 4.50 -18.42 9.75
N GLY A 211 5.59 -17.66 9.95
CA GLY A 211 6.96 -18.12 9.72
C GLY A 211 7.26 -18.38 8.23
N GLN A 212 8.51 -18.79 7.92
CA GLN A 212 8.97 -18.91 6.53
C GLN A 212 8.19 -19.95 5.71
N THR A 213 8.00 -21.15 6.26
CA THR A 213 7.24 -22.22 5.59
C THR A 213 5.79 -21.80 5.36
N GLY A 214 5.17 -21.18 6.36
CA GLY A 214 3.78 -20.71 6.26
C GLY A 214 3.63 -19.58 5.24
N PHE A 215 4.62 -18.68 5.14
CA PHE A 215 4.70 -17.65 4.12
C PHE A 215 4.71 -18.26 2.70
N HIS A 216 5.66 -19.16 2.40
CA HIS A 216 5.75 -19.76 1.07
C HIS A 216 4.51 -20.57 0.69
N ASN A 217 3.94 -21.33 1.62
CA ASN A 217 2.69 -22.04 1.39
C ASN A 217 1.55 -21.09 1.01
N ARG A 218 1.49 -19.91 1.64
CA ARG A 218 0.48 -18.89 1.35
C ARG A 218 0.69 -18.22 -0.01
N VAL A 219 1.95 -17.93 -0.36
CA VAL A 219 2.31 -17.41 -1.70
C VAL A 219 1.90 -18.40 -2.77
N GLY A 220 2.23 -19.69 -2.60
CA GLY A 220 1.83 -20.75 -3.53
C GLY A 220 0.31 -20.87 -3.68
N GLN A 221 -0.45 -20.76 -2.58
CA GLN A 221 -1.91 -20.71 -2.62
C GLN A 221 -2.45 -19.50 -3.40
N LEU A 222 -1.92 -18.30 -3.13
CA LEU A 222 -2.30 -17.09 -3.85
C LEU A 222 -2.02 -17.20 -5.35
N GLN A 223 -0.86 -17.75 -5.73
CA GLN A 223 -0.50 -17.95 -7.13
C GLN A 223 -1.41 -19.00 -7.80
N LEU A 224 -1.72 -20.11 -7.12
CA LEU A 224 -2.67 -21.12 -7.61
C LEU A 224 -4.04 -20.48 -7.92
N HIS A 225 -4.57 -19.69 -6.98
CA HIS A 225 -5.84 -18.99 -7.17
C HIS A 225 -5.77 -17.87 -8.20
N ALA A 226 -4.60 -17.23 -8.38
CA ALA A 226 -4.40 -16.26 -9.44
C ALA A 226 -4.46 -16.92 -10.84
N GLY A 227 -4.13 -18.21 -10.94
CA GLY A 227 -4.28 -19.01 -12.15
C GLY A 227 -5.71 -19.50 -12.45
N ASP A 228 -6.64 -19.39 -11.50
CA ASP A 228 -8.02 -19.86 -11.69
C ASP A 228 -8.71 -19.09 -12.83
N ARG A 229 -9.48 -19.79 -13.68
CA ARG A 229 -10.14 -19.22 -14.88
C ARG A 229 -11.01 -17.98 -14.63
N HIS A 230 -11.54 -17.85 -13.41
CA HIS A 230 -12.40 -16.74 -13.00
C HIS A 230 -11.59 -15.52 -12.52
N VAL A 231 -10.31 -15.71 -12.20
CA VAL A 231 -9.40 -14.70 -11.65
C VAL A 231 -8.37 -14.27 -12.70
N ALA A 232 -7.76 -15.22 -13.42
CA ALA A 232 -6.54 -15.09 -14.21
C ALA A 232 -6.46 -13.89 -15.18
N LYS A 233 -7.59 -13.41 -15.70
CA LYS A 233 -7.62 -12.23 -16.59
C LYS A 233 -7.15 -10.95 -15.90
N MET A 234 -7.52 -10.76 -14.64
CA MET A 234 -7.14 -9.57 -13.89
C MET A 234 -5.63 -9.52 -13.63
N PRO A 235 -4.98 -10.50 -12.96
CA PRO A 235 -3.56 -10.41 -12.66
C PRO A 235 -2.69 -10.44 -13.93
N ALA A 236 -3.17 -10.99 -15.05
CA ALA A 236 -2.55 -10.85 -16.36
C ALA A 236 -2.53 -9.40 -16.93
N THR A 237 -3.20 -8.44 -16.29
CA THR A 237 -3.23 -7.02 -16.68
C THR A 237 -3.00 -6.05 -15.51
N VAL A 238 -3.05 -6.55 -14.28
CA VAL A 238 -2.89 -5.80 -13.03
C VAL A 238 -1.73 -6.43 -12.26
N PRO A 239 -0.63 -5.71 -11.98
CA PRO A 239 0.44 -6.25 -11.16
C PRO A 239 -0.10 -6.69 -9.79
N ALA A 240 0.15 -7.95 -9.45
CA ALA A 240 -0.26 -8.56 -8.21
C ALA A 240 0.91 -9.34 -7.60
N ALA A 241 1.20 -9.12 -6.32
CA ALA A 241 2.32 -9.76 -5.64
C ALA A 241 2.07 -9.96 -4.14
N ALA A 242 2.86 -10.84 -3.53
CA ALA A 242 2.87 -11.08 -2.10
C ALA A 242 4.28 -10.88 -1.51
N ALA A 243 4.37 -10.33 -0.30
CA ALA A 243 5.63 -10.17 0.43
C ALA A 243 5.40 -10.50 1.91
N SER A 244 6.46 -10.90 2.62
CA SER A 244 6.40 -11.04 4.07
C SER A 244 6.58 -9.67 4.72
N LEU A 245 5.88 -9.41 5.83
CA LEU A 245 6.06 -8.15 6.58
C LEU A 245 7.48 -8.03 7.13
N ALA A 246 8.11 -9.15 7.49
CA ALA A 246 9.49 -9.15 8.00
C ALA A 246 10.47 -8.68 6.91
N ASP A 247 10.34 -9.20 5.69
CA ASP A 247 11.21 -8.81 4.57
C ASP A 247 11.00 -7.34 4.18
N LEU A 248 9.76 -6.85 4.24
CA LEU A 248 9.46 -5.43 4.00
C LEU A 248 10.12 -4.51 5.03
N GLU A 249 10.17 -4.91 6.29
CA GLU A 249 10.82 -4.13 7.35
C GLU A 249 12.35 -4.18 7.26
N GLU A 250 12.90 -5.30 6.82
CA GLU A 250 14.36 -5.49 6.72
C GLU A 250 14.94 -4.88 5.43
N HIS A 251 14.28 -5.10 4.29
CA HIS A 251 14.83 -4.77 2.97
C HIS A 251 14.07 -3.62 2.27
N GLY A 252 12.96 -3.15 2.86
CA GLY A 252 12.09 -2.16 2.26
C GLY A 252 11.23 -2.71 1.11
N PRO A 253 10.09 -2.08 0.79
CA PRO A 253 9.28 -2.44 -0.38
C PRO A 253 9.99 -2.23 -1.71
N GLY A 254 11.01 -1.36 -1.78
CA GLY A 254 11.87 -1.23 -2.94
C GLY A 254 12.83 -2.41 -3.16
N GLY A 255 13.07 -3.25 -2.16
CA GLY A 255 13.92 -4.44 -2.26
C GLY A 255 13.24 -5.61 -3.00
N ALA A 256 14.02 -6.63 -3.35
CA ALA A 256 13.55 -7.85 -4.01
C ALA A 256 12.78 -8.77 -3.04
N VAL A 257 11.59 -8.34 -2.62
CA VAL A 257 10.79 -9.02 -1.58
C VAL A 257 9.38 -9.38 -2.05
N TRP A 258 8.98 -8.90 -3.23
CA TRP A 258 7.64 -9.15 -3.78
C TRP A 258 7.64 -10.33 -4.74
N TYR A 259 6.96 -11.40 -4.36
CA TYR A 259 6.72 -12.59 -5.17
C TYR A 259 5.51 -12.36 -6.09
N PRO A 260 5.68 -12.32 -7.42
CA PRO A 260 4.56 -12.13 -8.35
C PRO A 260 3.52 -13.26 -8.26
N LEU A 261 2.24 -12.92 -8.40
CA LEU A 261 1.16 -13.91 -8.38
C LEU A 261 0.93 -14.60 -9.73
N THR A 262 1.40 -14.01 -10.83
CA THR A 262 1.19 -14.55 -12.19
C THR A 262 2.27 -15.49 -12.69
N ASP A 263 3.39 -15.57 -11.99
CA ASP A 263 4.56 -16.35 -12.40
C ASP A 263 5.12 -17.05 -11.17
N HIS A 264 4.98 -18.37 -11.13
CA HIS A 264 5.40 -19.21 -10.00
C HIS A 264 6.93 -19.31 -9.88
N ASP A 265 7.63 -19.18 -11.01
CA ASP A 265 9.09 -19.32 -11.10
C ASP A 265 9.79 -17.96 -11.13
N ALA A 266 9.04 -16.85 -11.09
CA ALA A 266 9.62 -15.53 -11.07
C ALA A 266 10.35 -15.24 -9.76
N GLU A 267 11.57 -14.74 -9.90
CA GLU A 267 12.32 -14.16 -8.79
C GLU A 267 11.57 -12.99 -8.15
N PRO A 268 11.69 -12.81 -6.82
CA PRO A 268 11.17 -11.63 -6.12
C PRO A 268 11.69 -10.33 -6.70
N ARG A 269 10.87 -9.26 -6.63
CA ARG A 269 11.19 -7.96 -7.22
C ARG A 269 10.88 -6.80 -6.30
N GLY A 270 11.37 -5.61 -6.65
CA GLY A 270 10.97 -4.36 -6.02
C GLY A 270 9.54 -3.97 -6.35
N PHE A 271 8.85 -3.29 -5.42
CA PHE A 271 7.51 -2.74 -5.63
C PHE A 271 7.39 -1.90 -6.92
N HIS A 272 8.43 -1.13 -7.23
CA HIS A 272 8.50 -0.27 -8.41
C HIS A 272 8.68 -1.05 -9.72
N GLU A 273 9.20 -2.27 -9.65
CA GLU A 273 9.48 -3.18 -10.77
C GLU A 273 8.31 -4.12 -11.06
N LEU A 274 7.25 -4.09 -10.24
CA LEU A 274 6.05 -4.88 -10.46
C LEU A 274 5.31 -4.40 -11.72
N THR A 275 5.52 -5.14 -12.81
CA THR A 275 4.90 -4.96 -14.11
C THR A 275 3.98 -6.12 -14.46
N VAL A 276 3.14 -5.89 -15.47
CA VAL A 276 2.28 -6.93 -16.05
C VAL A 276 3.13 -7.89 -16.90
N PRO A 277 2.89 -9.21 -16.87
CA PRO A 277 3.60 -10.17 -17.73
C PRO A 277 3.48 -9.82 -19.23
N GLY A 278 4.56 -9.97 -19.99
CA GLY A 278 4.58 -9.76 -21.45
C GLY A 278 4.68 -8.30 -21.93
N ARG A 279 4.62 -7.32 -21.02
CA ARG A 279 5.03 -5.95 -21.31
C ARG A 279 6.48 -5.82 -20.85
N ALA A 280 7.42 -6.02 -21.78
CA ALA A 280 8.83 -5.75 -21.51
C ALA A 280 8.94 -4.37 -20.84
N HIS A 281 9.74 -4.30 -19.77
CA HIS A 281 10.20 -3.04 -19.22
C HIS A 281 10.78 -2.25 -20.38
N ARG A 282 10.08 -1.23 -20.90
CA ARG A 282 10.81 -0.17 -21.58
C ARG A 282 11.68 0.42 -20.48
N PRO A 283 13.01 0.42 -20.61
CA PRO A 283 13.87 1.09 -19.64
C PRO A 283 13.68 2.59 -19.83
N ASP A 284 12.52 3.11 -19.43
CA ASP A 284 12.25 4.53 -19.34
C ASP A 284 12.53 4.91 -17.88
N VAL A 285 13.69 5.56 -17.73
CA VAL A 285 14.10 6.44 -16.62
C VAL A 285 14.52 5.78 -15.29
N LEU A 286 13.96 4.65 -14.86
CA LEU A 286 14.24 4.12 -13.51
C LEU A 286 15.51 3.25 -13.38
N THR A 287 16.05 2.71 -14.47
CA THR A 287 17.21 1.78 -14.42
C THR A 287 18.57 2.50 -14.43
N LEU A 288 18.61 3.83 -14.55
CA LEU A 288 19.87 4.60 -14.58
C LEU A 288 20.35 5.09 -13.20
N MET A 289 19.68 4.71 -12.11
CA MET A 289 19.96 5.23 -10.75
C MET A 289 20.73 4.27 -9.83
N ALA A 290 21.27 3.16 -10.34
CA ALA A 290 22.07 2.22 -9.54
C ALA A 290 23.36 1.81 -10.24
N ALA A 291 24.35 2.72 -10.25
CA ALA A 291 25.76 2.34 -10.34
C ALA A 291 26.58 3.24 -9.41
N PRO A 292 27.29 2.69 -8.41
CA PRO A 292 28.25 3.46 -7.63
C PRO A 292 29.44 3.84 -8.52
N SER A 293 29.85 5.10 -8.42
CA SER A 293 31.02 5.70 -9.04
C SER A 293 32.29 4.85 -8.85
N ALA A 294 32.78 4.25 -9.93
CA ALA A 294 34.16 3.78 -10.05
C ALA A 294 34.94 4.76 -10.95
N TRP A 295 35.43 5.85 -10.37
CA TRP A 295 36.47 6.68 -10.98
C TRP A 295 37.44 7.16 -9.89
N ARG A 296 38.49 6.38 -9.69
CA ARG A 296 39.84 6.82 -9.29
C ARG A 296 40.81 5.89 -10.02
N ASP A 297 41.57 6.40 -10.97
CA ASP A 297 42.92 6.90 -10.74
C ASP A 297 43.53 7.39 -12.06
N GLY A 298 44.48 8.33 -11.98
CA GLY A 298 45.38 8.65 -13.09
C GLY A 298 45.50 10.13 -13.42
N SER A 299 46.41 10.80 -12.69
CA SER A 299 47.37 11.80 -13.19
C SER A 299 46.89 12.87 -14.17
N ASP A 300 46.95 14.15 -13.78
CA ASP A 300 48.03 15.01 -14.28
C ASP A 300 47.98 16.45 -13.71
N THR A 301 49.13 16.82 -13.14
CA THR A 301 49.82 18.13 -13.17
C THR A 301 49.02 19.43 -13.00
N TRP A 302 49.31 20.10 -11.89
CA TRP A 302 49.04 21.51 -11.62
C TRP A 302 49.93 22.41 -12.51
N PRO A 303 49.42 23.42 -13.23
CA PRO A 303 50.26 24.45 -13.81
C PRO A 303 50.52 25.59 -12.79
N PRO A 304 51.68 26.26 -12.85
CA PRO A 304 52.13 27.18 -11.82
C PRO A 304 51.40 28.54 -11.89
N ALA A 305 51.28 29.17 -10.72
CA ALA A 305 50.86 30.55 -10.58
C ALA A 305 51.87 31.50 -11.26
N GLY A 306 51.35 32.38 -12.13
CA GLY A 306 52.07 33.52 -12.72
C GLY A 306 51.34 34.84 -12.40
N PRO A 307 52.04 35.98 -12.43
CA PRO A 307 51.84 37.04 -11.44
C PRO A 307 50.91 38.18 -11.85
N VAL A 308 50.59 38.95 -10.80
CA VAL A 308 49.83 40.21 -10.69
C VAL A 308 50.15 41.24 -11.77
N GLY A 309 49.11 41.87 -12.32
CA GLY A 309 49.19 43.11 -13.08
C GLY A 309 48.11 44.10 -12.63
N HIS A 310 48.51 45.14 -11.90
CA HIS A 310 47.74 46.36 -11.72
C HIS A 310 47.68 47.14 -13.05
N SER A 311 46.52 47.72 -13.37
CA SER A 311 46.44 49.09 -13.86
C SER A 311 45.01 49.60 -13.87
N ALA A 312 44.86 50.80 -13.30
CA ALA A 312 43.67 51.61 -13.28
C ALA A 312 43.53 52.41 -14.59
N THR A 313 42.28 52.66 -14.99
CA THR A 313 41.74 53.98 -15.34
C THR A 313 40.23 53.89 -15.23
#